data_AF-A0A7S4RAX9-F1
#
_entry.id   AF-A0A7S4RAX9-F1
#
_cell.length_a   1.000
_cell.length_b   1.000
_cell.length_c   1.000
_cell.angle_alpha   90.00
_cell.angle_beta   90.00
_cell.angle_gamma   90.00
#
_symmetry.space_group_name_H-M   'P 1'
#
loop_
_entity.id
_entity.type
_entity.pdbx_description
1 polymer ?
#
loop_
_entity_poly.entity_id
_entity_poly.type
_entity_poly.pdbx_seq_one_letter_code
_entity_poly.pdbx_strand_id
1 'polypeptide(L)'
;MAVEKKLDITLPGPFDYVMYLLEGCYGECGWIAYAYVNDWNTVYQGKKYAAVGVQMHELGHNFNLAHSGGIDGNNYTDYTGMMGNPLFEDEIGKMCFNAAKNWQISWYGGVGDESMYKVKVDPQETPLSSFTLVGIGEFDKNTNDKHPVVVKIETGTNKDYFIGFNRAVGPNAQNVEADNEVTIVQVNGGNGLDYGQSYLKAHLLSDEVYTENNFANTGEPLSIKVNSIDLSTEPATAGINIMFGSDLHECRIDSDCFDDGVYCNGEEICDINVGILGGCVSTGNPCQSGRKCIESTQSCATCDEVKIQLTTDNYAGETSWDIKDSDGIIIRSGSGFSIGYHWEIIPNLEEGVYTFTIYDRYGDGICCGEGAGSYEVSLCGNTVAQGGTFGHSESTEFTIGSS
;
A
#
# COMPACT_ATOMS: atom_id res chain seq x y z
N MET A 1 -33.18 16.42 -3.68
CA MET A 1 -31.90 17.03 -4.10
C MET A 1 -30.67 16.10 -4.12
N ALA A 2 -30.19 15.51 -3.02
CA ALA A 2 -28.95 14.69 -3.07
C ALA A 2 -29.13 13.39 -3.87
N VAL A 3 -30.27 12.72 -3.69
CA VAL A 3 -30.67 11.51 -4.42
C VAL A 3 -30.95 11.82 -5.89
N GLU A 4 -31.71 12.90 -6.17
CA GLU A 4 -31.96 13.37 -7.55
C GLU A 4 -30.67 13.69 -8.31
N LYS A 5 -29.71 14.35 -7.65
CA LYS A 5 -28.40 14.69 -8.24
C LYS A 5 -27.55 13.44 -8.51
N LYS A 6 -27.75 12.36 -7.76
CA LYS A 6 -27.03 11.09 -7.93
C LYS A 6 -27.68 10.17 -8.97
N LEU A 7 -28.98 10.35 -9.24
CA LEU A 7 -29.77 9.48 -10.12
C LEU A 7 -30.17 10.10 -11.46
N ASP A 8 -30.03 11.41 -11.64
CA ASP A 8 -30.47 12.14 -12.84
C ASP A 8 -31.96 11.92 -13.19
N ILE A 9 -32.80 11.77 -12.16
CA ILE A 9 -34.26 11.66 -12.26
C ILE A 9 -34.95 12.67 -11.33
N THR A 10 -36.14 13.13 -11.71
CA THR A 10 -36.99 13.99 -10.87
C THR A 10 -38.03 13.13 -10.15
N LEU A 11 -38.03 13.17 -8.81
CA LEU A 11 -38.97 12.37 -8.02
C LEU A 11 -40.32 13.10 -7.88
N PRO A 12 -41.47 12.39 -7.96
CA PRO A 12 -42.77 13.02 -7.86
C PRO A 12 -43.14 13.26 -6.39
N GLY A 13 -42.97 14.50 -5.91
CA GLY A 13 -43.48 14.94 -4.61
C GLY A 13 -42.58 15.99 -3.95
N PRO A 14 -43.07 16.75 -2.96
CA PRO A 14 -42.28 17.78 -2.28
C PRO A 14 -41.29 17.21 -1.25
N PHE A 15 -41.12 15.88 -1.18
CA PHE A 15 -40.37 15.19 -0.13
C PHE A 15 -39.23 14.38 -0.74
N ASP A 16 -38.03 14.55 -0.18
CA ASP A 16 -36.80 13.86 -0.62
C ASP A 16 -36.64 12.44 -0.07
N TYR A 17 -37.44 12.06 0.94
CA TYR A 17 -37.39 10.77 1.63
C TYR A 17 -38.78 10.35 2.11
N VAL A 18 -39.12 9.06 1.98
CA VAL A 18 -40.43 8.52 2.42
C VAL A 18 -40.28 7.23 3.21
N MET A 19 -40.93 7.19 4.37
CA MET A 19 -41.00 6.02 5.25
C MET A 19 -42.36 5.34 5.12
N TYR A 20 -42.35 4.05 4.75
CA TYR A 20 -43.53 3.19 4.78
C TYR A 20 -43.57 2.44 6.11
N LEU A 21 -44.65 2.60 6.86
CA LEU A 21 -44.85 1.93 8.14
C LEU A 21 -45.88 0.81 7.97
N LEU A 22 -45.42 -0.43 8.05
CA LEU A 22 -46.26 -1.61 7.95
C LEU A 22 -46.51 -2.20 9.33
N GLU A 23 -47.76 -2.50 9.66
CA GLU A 23 -48.10 -3.19 10.93
C GLU A 23 -47.45 -4.58 11.01
N GLY A 24 -47.28 -5.24 9.87
CA GLY A 24 -46.64 -6.53 9.75
C GLY A 24 -46.56 -6.99 8.30
N CYS A 25 -45.80 -8.07 8.07
CA CYS A 25 -45.71 -8.71 6.77
C CYS A 25 -46.83 -9.73 6.54
N TYR A 26 -47.21 -9.91 5.29
CA TYR A 26 -48.01 -11.05 4.88
C TYR A 26 -47.11 -12.29 4.81
N GLY A 27 -47.00 -13.02 5.93
CA GLY A 27 -46.09 -14.17 6.10
C GLY A 27 -44.81 -13.83 6.86
N GLU A 28 -43.72 -14.55 6.58
CA GLU A 28 -42.39 -14.28 7.15
C GLU A 28 -41.54 -13.46 6.17
N CYS A 29 -41.10 -12.28 6.60
CA CYS A 29 -40.28 -11.38 5.79
C CYS A 29 -38.77 -11.58 5.96
N GLY A 30 -38.34 -12.04 7.15
CA GLY A 30 -36.91 -12.19 7.46
C GLY A 30 -36.13 -10.88 7.65
N TRP A 31 -36.83 -9.73 7.69
CA TRP A 31 -36.25 -8.41 7.92
C TRP A 31 -37.15 -7.58 8.85
N ILE A 32 -36.57 -6.61 9.54
CA ILE A 32 -37.28 -5.70 10.47
C ILE A 32 -37.49 -4.29 9.87
N ALA A 33 -36.65 -3.94 8.90
CA ALA A 33 -36.78 -2.81 8.00
C ALA A 33 -36.07 -3.16 6.67
N TYR A 34 -36.35 -2.39 5.62
CA TYR A 34 -35.78 -2.58 4.29
C TYR A 34 -35.74 -1.26 3.53
N ALA A 35 -34.57 -0.86 3.07
CA ALA A 35 -34.37 0.25 2.15
C ALA A 35 -33.89 -0.22 0.78
N TYR A 36 -34.37 0.48 -0.25
CA TYR A 36 -33.79 0.35 -1.58
C TYR A 36 -32.46 1.10 -1.63
N VAL A 37 -31.46 0.45 -2.23
CA VAL A 37 -30.12 1.00 -2.36
C VAL A 37 -30.14 2.18 -3.33
N ASN A 38 -29.58 3.31 -2.92
CA ASN A 38 -29.50 4.54 -3.72
C ASN A 38 -30.90 5.03 -4.18
N ASP A 39 -31.89 4.93 -3.30
CA ASP A 39 -33.29 5.27 -3.57
C ASP A 39 -33.85 6.20 -2.47
N TRP A 40 -35.08 6.67 -2.60
CA TRP A 40 -35.69 7.67 -1.71
C TRP A 40 -36.58 7.07 -0.61
N ASN A 41 -36.75 5.76 -0.55
CA ASN A 41 -37.70 5.15 0.37
C ASN A 41 -37.16 4.01 1.22
N THR A 42 -37.80 3.86 2.39
CA THR A 42 -37.58 2.76 3.33
C THR A 42 -38.91 2.21 3.80
N VAL A 43 -38.95 0.91 4.07
CA VAL A 43 -40.09 0.19 4.66
C VAL A 43 -39.70 -0.31 6.04
N TYR A 44 -40.53 -0.04 7.04
CA TYR A 44 -40.35 -0.49 8.42
C TYR A 44 -41.48 -1.40 8.86
N GLN A 45 -41.16 -2.43 9.66
CA GLN A 45 -42.15 -3.33 10.23
C GLN A 45 -42.42 -3.03 11.72
N GLY A 46 -43.70 -3.01 12.09
CA GLY A 46 -44.15 -2.83 13.46
C GLY A 46 -43.69 -1.49 14.03
N LYS A 47 -43.03 -1.52 15.20
CA LYS A 47 -42.53 -0.32 15.90
C LYS A 47 -41.06 0.01 15.59
N LYS A 48 -40.42 -0.69 14.65
CA LYS A 48 -38.98 -0.53 14.40
C LYS A 48 -38.62 0.81 13.76
N TYR A 49 -39.58 1.52 13.20
CA TYR A 49 -39.42 2.91 12.76
C TYR A 49 -39.05 3.87 13.89
N ALA A 50 -39.27 3.52 15.17
CA ALA A 50 -38.89 4.36 16.30
C ALA A 50 -37.41 4.20 16.70
N ALA A 51 -36.77 3.08 16.33
CA ALA A 51 -35.37 2.85 16.68
C ALA A 51 -34.45 3.68 15.77
N VAL A 52 -33.72 4.63 16.34
CA VAL A 52 -32.85 5.55 15.58
C VAL A 52 -31.75 4.81 14.84
N GLY A 53 -31.15 3.79 15.46
CA GLY A 53 -30.14 2.95 14.80
C GLY A 53 -30.68 2.24 13.55
N VAL A 54 -31.91 1.72 13.60
CA VAL A 54 -32.57 1.11 12.44
C VAL A 54 -32.83 2.17 11.36
N GLN A 55 -33.35 3.33 11.75
CA GLN A 55 -33.63 4.41 10.80
C GLN A 55 -32.37 4.86 10.04
N MET A 56 -31.28 5.08 10.78
CA MET A 56 -30.01 5.53 10.18
C MET A 56 -29.33 4.45 9.34
N HIS A 57 -29.47 3.17 9.71
CA HIS A 57 -28.99 2.05 8.90
C HIS A 57 -29.67 2.02 7.53
N GLU A 58 -31.01 2.07 7.51
CA GLU A 58 -31.77 2.03 6.27
C GLU A 58 -31.58 3.29 5.42
N LEU A 59 -31.50 4.46 6.06
CA LEU A 59 -31.14 5.70 5.38
C LEU A 59 -29.73 5.60 4.76
N GLY A 60 -28.81 4.88 5.41
CA GLY A 60 -27.51 4.55 4.85
C GLY A 60 -27.62 3.80 3.52
N HIS A 61 -28.52 2.81 3.39
CA HIS A 61 -28.75 2.16 2.10
C HIS A 61 -29.29 3.12 1.04
N ASN A 62 -30.20 4.02 1.41
CA ASN A 62 -30.66 5.08 0.51
C ASN A 62 -29.51 6.01 0.06
N PHE A 63 -28.46 6.16 0.86
CA PHE A 63 -27.23 6.88 0.50
C PHE A 63 -26.21 6.06 -0.30
N ASN A 64 -26.57 4.83 -0.71
CA ASN A 64 -25.71 3.86 -1.39
C ASN A 64 -24.62 3.25 -0.49
N LEU A 65 -24.84 3.18 0.82
CA LEU A 65 -23.92 2.54 1.76
C LEU A 65 -24.25 1.05 1.87
N ALA A 66 -23.26 0.18 1.70
CA ALA A 66 -23.42 -1.25 1.98
C ALA A 66 -23.15 -1.57 3.45
N HIS A 67 -23.42 -2.81 3.86
CA HIS A 67 -23.15 -3.26 5.23
C HIS A 67 -21.68 -3.16 5.63
N SER A 68 -21.43 -3.15 6.93
CA SER A 68 -20.11 -3.19 7.54
C SER A 68 -19.94 -4.47 8.38
N GLY A 69 -18.77 -5.09 8.27
CA GLY A 69 -18.38 -6.31 8.98
C GLY A 69 -17.26 -6.06 9.97
N GLY A 70 -17.16 -6.90 10.98
CA GLY A 70 -16.19 -6.78 12.05
C GLY A 70 -14.83 -7.36 11.69
N ILE A 71 -13.93 -7.35 12.67
CA ILE A 71 -12.59 -7.96 12.60
C ILE A 71 -12.67 -9.46 12.31
N ASP A 72 -13.77 -10.11 12.70
CA ASP A 72 -14.05 -11.52 12.44
C ASP A 72 -14.38 -11.84 10.97
N GLY A 73 -14.50 -10.82 10.11
CA GLY A 73 -14.81 -10.95 8.69
C GLY A 73 -16.27 -11.29 8.38
N ASN A 74 -17.15 -11.33 9.39
CA ASN A 74 -18.57 -11.56 9.19
C ASN A 74 -19.30 -10.27 8.82
N ASN A 75 -20.44 -10.40 8.15
CA ASN A 75 -21.32 -9.26 7.89
C ASN A 75 -22.04 -8.83 9.17
N TYR A 76 -22.26 -7.53 9.36
CA TYR A 76 -22.96 -6.97 10.52
C TYR A 76 -22.30 -7.29 11.86
N THR A 77 -20.98 -7.39 11.88
CA THR A 77 -20.21 -7.55 13.12
C THR A 77 -19.28 -6.36 13.38
N ASP A 78 -19.43 -5.28 12.61
CA ASP A 78 -18.85 -3.97 12.92
C ASP A 78 -19.75 -3.25 13.90
N TYR A 79 -19.28 -3.00 15.12
CA TYR A 79 -20.05 -2.27 16.14
C TYR A 79 -19.57 -0.81 16.29
N THR A 80 -18.66 -0.37 15.40
CA THR A 80 -18.10 1.01 15.38
C THR A 80 -18.96 1.99 14.60
N GLY A 81 -20.00 1.53 13.89
CA GLY A 81 -20.85 2.42 13.11
C GLY A 81 -22.18 1.84 12.64
N MET A 82 -23.03 2.74 12.15
CA MET A 82 -24.44 2.46 11.82
C MET A 82 -24.68 1.37 10.77
N MET A 83 -23.76 1.14 9.84
CA MET A 83 -23.94 0.13 8.77
C MET A 83 -23.52 -1.29 9.17
N GLY A 84 -23.03 -1.49 10.39
CA GLY A 84 -22.81 -2.81 10.95
C GLY A 84 -23.99 -3.21 11.82
N ASN A 85 -23.77 -3.32 13.13
CA ASN A 85 -24.79 -3.77 14.08
C ASN A 85 -25.08 -2.70 15.16
N PRO A 86 -25.83 -1.65 14.80
CA PRO A 86 -26.15 -0.57 15.73
C PRO A 86 -27.17 -0.99 16.78
N LEU A 87 -27.34 -0.17 17.82
CA LEU A 87 -28.38 -0.37 18.84
C LEU A 87 -29.80 -0.23 18.25
N PHE A 88 -30.70 -1.16 18.59
CA PHE A 88 -32.03 -1.30 17.95
C PHE A 88 -33.23 -0.93 18.84
N GLU A 89 -33.04 -0.07 19.84
CA GLU A 89 -34.11 0.37 20.74
C GLU A 89 -34.49 1.84 20.50
N ASP A 90 -35.63 2.22 21.09
CA ASP A 90 -36.15 3.58 21.04
C ASP A 90 -35.28 4.53 21.88
N GLU A 91 -35.08 5.76 21.42
CA GLU A 91 -34.27 6.80 22.09
C GLU A 91 -32.79 6.44 22.39
N ILE A 92 -32.27 5.38 21.76
CA ILE A 92 -30.84 5.03 21.77
C ILE A 92 -30.31 4.84 20.34
N GLY A 93 -28.99 4.82 20.19
CA GLY A 93 -28.32 4.70 18.89
C GLY A 93 -27.69 6.02 18.43
N LYS A 94 -27.15 6.82 19.34
CA LYS A 94 -26.22 7.91 19.00
C LYS A 94 -24.89 7.33 18.53
N MET A 95 -24.88 6.90 17.28
CA MET A 95 -23.71 6.35 16.59
C MET A 95 -23.55 7.05 15.24
N CYS A 96 -22.31 7.34 14.87
CA CYS A 96 -21.98 7.82 13.54
C CYS A 96 -21.81 6.65 12.57
N PHE A 97 -21.65 6.97 11.29
CA PHE A 97 -21.11 6.00 10.34
C PHE A 97 -19.60 5.80 10.59
N ASN A 98 -19.05 4.64 10.21
CA ASN A 98 -17.62 4.38 10.32
C ASN A 98 -16.80 5.19 9.28
N ALA A 99 -15.47 5.14 9.38
CA ALA A 99 -14.56 5.93 8.54
C ALA A 99 -14.82 5.75 7.02
N ALA A 100 -14.99 4.52 6.54
CA ALA A 100 -15.23 4.24 5.12
C ALA A 100 -16.55 4.86 4.63
N LYS A 101 -17.60 4.79 5.44
CA LYS A 101 -18.90 5.38 5.09
C LYS A 101 -18.89 6.91 5.17
N ASN A 102 -18.16 7.49 6.12
CA ASN A 102 -17.93 8.94 6.19
C ASN A 102 -17.15 9.47 4.97
N TRP A 103 -16.24 8.66 4.41
CA TRP A 103 -15.58 8.98 3.15
C TRP A 103 -16.58 9.05 1.98
N GLN A 104 -17.52 8.10 1.91
CA GLN A 104 -18.48 7.98 0.81
C GLN A 104 -19.50 9.14 0.73
N ILE A 105 -19.88 9.73 1.86
CA ILE A 105 -20.96 10.74 1.94
C ILE A 105 -20.45 12.19 1.99
N SER A 106 -21.23 13.17 1.54
CA SER A 106 -20.75 14.56 1.39
C SER A 106 -20.64 15.41 2.65
N TRP A 107 -20.95 14.87 3.82
CA TRP A 107 -21.06 15.64 5.08
C TRP A 107 -19.77 16.35 5.49
N TYR A 108 -18.61 15.81 5.12
CA TYR A 108 -17.30 16.35 5.47
C TYR A 108 -16.59 16.97 4.25
N GLY A 109 -17.32 17.79 3.47
CA GLY A 109 -16.75 18.59 2.38
C GLY A 109 -16.90 18.02 0.97
N GLY A 110 -17.92 17.20 0.68
CA GLY A 110 -18.23 16.69 -0.67
C GLY A 110 -18.15 15.17 -0.86
N VAL A 111 -18.68 14.67 -1.97
CA VAL A 111 -18.56 13.24 -2.40
C VAL A 111 -17.35 13.11 -3.30
N GLY A 112 -16.39 12.26 -2.94
CA GLY A 112 -15.12 12.18 -3.68
C GLY A 112 -14.31 13.49 -3.66
N ASP A 113 -13.02 13.37 -3.92
CA ASP A 113 -12.00 14.42 -3.93
C ASP A 113 -11.69 15.16 -2.61
N GLU A 114 -10.40 15.41 -2.46
CA GLU A 114 -9.65 15.83 -1.26
C GLU A 114 -10.15 17.15 -0.68
N SER A 115 -11.13 17.05 0.22
CA SER A 115 -11.49 18.16 1.10
C SER A 115 -10.48 18.22 2.25
N MET A 116 -10.32 19.37 2.90
CA MET A 116 -9.46 19.49 4.08
C MET A 116 -9.87 18.55 5.25
N TYR A 117 -11.08 18.00 5.22
CA TYR A 117 -11.57 17.04 6.21
C TYR A 117 -11.50 15.57 5.74
N LYS A 118 -11.18 15.35 4.46
CA LYS A 118 -11.08 14.04 3.80
C LYS A 118 -9.78 13.98 3.02
N VAL A 119 -8.75 13.44 3.67
CA VAL A 119 -7.41 13.40 3.08
C VAL A 119 -7.17 12.05 2.43
N LYS A 120 -6.61 12.04 1.23
CA LYS A 120 -6.14 10.83 0.56
C LYS A 120 -4.62 10.76 0.64
N VAL A 121 -4.08 9.59 0.88
CA VAL A 121 -2.65 9.30 0.81
C VAL A 121 -2.44 8.06 -0.03
N ASP A 122 -1.46 8.11 -0.92
CA ASP A 122 -0.88 6.93 -1.54
C ASP A 122 0.48 6.66 -0.88
N PRO A 123 0.60 5.61 -0.03
CA PRO A 123 1.84 5.30 0.66
C PRO A 123 2.97 4.88 -0.29
N GLN A 124 2.68 4.42 -1.50
CA GLN A 124 3.72 4.07 -2.48
C GLN A 124 4.36 5.33 -3.08
N GLU A 125 3.63 6.45 -3.13
CA GLU A 125 4.18 7.75 -3.54
C GLU A 125 4.74 8.56 -2.36
N THR A 126 4.11 8.44 -1.19
CA THR A 126 4.49 9.13 0.05
C THR A 126 4.65 8.12 1.21
N PRO A 127 5.82 7.45 1.30
CA PRO A 127 6.04 6.34 2.24
C PRO A 127 5.91 6.68 3.72
N LEU A 128 6.02 7.96 4.09
CA LEU A 128 5.79 8.44 5.45
C LEU A 128 4.81 9.60 5.45
N SER A 129 3.69 9.45 6.16
CA SER A 129 2.68 10.50 6.33
C SER A 129 2.22 10.59 7.79
N SER A 130 1.98 11.80 8.28
CA SER A 130 1.50 12.05 9.64
C SER A 130 0.27 12.95 9.64
N PHE A 131 -0.73 12.61 10.44
CA PHE A 131 -1.96 13.39 10.56
C PHE A 131 -2.40 13.54 12.01
N THR A 132 -3.13 14.62 12.27
CA THR A 132 -3.92 14.79 13.50
C THR A 132 -5.38 14.72 13.10
N LEU A 133 -6.07 13.68 13.53
CA LEU A 133 -7.49 13.46 13.26
C LEU A 133 -8.35 14.22 14.27
N VAL A 134 -9.53 14.68 13.85
CA VAL A 134 -10.57 15.14 14.75
C VAL A 134 -11.57 14.03 15.05
N GLY A 135 -12.06 13.97 16.28
CA GLY A 135 -13.09 13.02 16.68
C GLY A 135 -14.41 13.26 15.96
N ILE A 136 -14.99 12.21 15.37
CA ILE A 136 -16.24 12.30 14.60
C ILE A 136 -17.40 12.90 15.42
N GLY A 137 -17.47 12.59 16.71
CA GLY A 137 -18.49 13.11 17.64
C GLY A 137 -18.37 14.61 17.97
N GLU A 138 -17.29 15.26 17.54
CA GLU A 138 -17.00 16.68 17.84
C GLU A 138 -16.61 17.46 16.58
N PHE A 139 -16.94 16.94 15.39
CA PHE A 139 -16.59 17.58 14.12
C PHE A 139 -17.11 19.02 14.01
N ASP A 140 -18.26 19.33 14.60
CA ASP A 140 -18.84 20.69 14.65
C ASP A 140 -17.92 21.72 15.32
N LYS A 141 -16.97 21.26 16.14
CA LYS A 141 -16.00 22.10 16.85
C LYS A 141 -14.67 22.24 16.08
N ASN A 142 -14.50 21.52 14.96
CA ASN A 142 -13.31 21.54 14.11
C ASN A 142 -13.18 22.81 13.24
N THR A 143 -13.21 23.99 13.88
CA THR A 143 -13.37 25.28 13.19
C THR A 143 -12.06 25.99 12.88
N ASN A 144 -11.04 25.83 13.73
CA ASN A 144 -9.78 26.58 13.64
C ASN A 144 -8.67 25.76 12.96
N ASP A 145 -8.43 24.54 13.43
CA ASP A 145 -7.27 23.73 13.03
C ASP A 145 -7.53 22.85 11.80
N LYS A 146 -8.82 22.64 11.48
CA LYS A 146 -9.31 22.00 10.26
C LYS A 146 -8.71 20.61 10.02
N HIS A 147 -8.68 19.80 11.07
CA HIS A 147 -8.14 18.45 11.06
C HIS A 147 -9.00 17.47 10.24
N PRO A 148 -8.41 16.46 9.57
CA PRO A 148 -9.16 15.41 8.88
C PRO A 148 -10.09 14.65 9.82
N VAL A 149 -11.29 14.35 9.33
CA VAL A 149 -12.25 13.41 9.95
C VAL A 149 -11.95 11.99 9.49
N VAL A 150 -11.49 11.85 8.25
CA VAL A 150 -11.12 10.57 7.66
C VAL A 150 -9.89 10.73 6.78
N VAL A 151 -8.99 9.76 6.87
CA VAL A 151 -7.84 9.59 5.97
C VAL A 151 -8.06 8.32 5.16
N LYS A 152 -8.09 8.43 3.84
CA LYS A 152 -8.09 7.29 2.91
C LYS A 152 -6.64 6.91 2.59
N ILE A 153 -6.34 5.62 2.69
CA ILE A 153 -5.11 5.03 2.17
C ILE A 153 -5.44 4.34 0.84
N GLU A 154 -4.87 4.88 -0.22
CA GLU A 154 -5.00 4.38 -1.58
C GLU A 154 -4.16 3.13 -1.79
N THR A 155 -4.76 2.09 -2.34
CA THR A 155 -4.09 0.83 -2.68
C THR A 155 -3.76 0.71 -4.16
N GLY A 156 -4.29 1.61 -5.01
CA GLY A 156 -4.26 1.46 -6.46
C GLY A 156 -5.19 0.34 -6.97
N THR A 157 -6.01 -0.24 -6.09
CA THR A 157 -6.97 -1.30 -6.41
C THR A 157 -8.40 -0.79 -6.27
N ASN A 158 -9.37 -1.68 -6.02
CA ASN A 158 -10.72 -1.30 -5.62
C ASN A 158 -10.94 -1.39 -4.08
N LYS A 159 -9.90 -1.73 -3.31
CA LYS A 159 -9.95 -2.09 -1.88
C LYS A 159 -9.08 -1.19 -0.99
N ASP A 160 -9.60 -0.03 -0.68
CA ASP A 160 -8.86 0.96 0.11
C ASP A 160 -9.11 0.87 1.61
N TYR A 161 -8.20 1.46 2.39
CA TYR A 161 -8.35 1.60 3.83
C TYR A 161 -8.77 3.02 4.21
N PHE A 162 -9.47 3.15 5.33
CA PHE A 162 -9.99 4.40 5.86
C PHE A 162 -9.73 4.45 7.35
N ILE A 163 -9.05 5.50 7.80
CA ILE A 163 -8.74 5.75 9.20
C ILE A 163 -9.65 6.86 9.72
N GLY A 164 -10.26 6.66 10.89
CA GLY A 164 -11.03 7.70 11.57
C GLY A 164 -10.94 7.60 13.09
N PHE A 165 -11.12 8.72 13.79
CA PHE A 165 -11.11 8.76 15.26
C PHE A 165 -12.54 8.64 15.80
N ASN A 166 -12.86 7.47 16.40
CA ASN A 166 -14.20 7.09 16.85
C ASN A 166 -14.55 7.66 18.23
N ARG A 167 -14.50 8.99 18.32
CA ARG A 167 -14.71 9.75 19.54
C ARG A 167 -16.15 9.58 20.07
N ALA A 168 -16.30 9.02 21.27
CA ALA A 168 -17.58 8.61 21.85
C ALA A 168 -18.28 9.74 22.62
N VAL A 169 -18.63 10.84 21.94
CA VAL A 169 -19.46 11.94 22.48
C VAL A 169 -20.43 12.49 21.44
N GLY A 170 -21.36 13.34 21.89
CA GLY A 170 -22.31 14.03 21.02
C GLY A 170 -23.16 13.04 20.21
N PRO A 171 -23.17 13.12 18.87
CA PRO A 171 -23.91 12.22 18.00
C PRO A 171 -23.34 10.78 17.97
N ASN A 172 -22.15 10.55 18.54
CA ASN A 172 -21.50 9.24 18.61
C ASN A 172 -21.37 8.71 20.05
N ALA A 173 -22.10 9.29 21.01
CA ALA A 173 -21.95 9.00 22.45
C ALA A 173 -22.39 7.60 22.90
N GLN A 174 -23.05 6.82 22.04
CA GLN A 174 -23.54 5.46 22.31
C GLN A 174 -22.95 4.46 21.33
N ASN A 175 -21.76 4.76 20.81
CA ASN A 175 -20.96 3.83 20.07
C ASN A 175 -20.70 2.55 20.91
N VAL A 176 -20.63 1.39 20.24
CA VAL A 176 -20.68 0.08 20.91
C VAL A 176 -19.28 -0.56 20.97
N GLU A 177 -18.38 -0.19 20.06
CA GLU A 177 -17.02 -0.73 19.95
C GLU A 177 -16.03 0.36 19.53
N ALA A 178 -14.80 0.33 20.05
CA ALA A 178 -13.76 1.31 19.77
C ALA A 178 -14.08 2.75 20.26
N ASP A 179 -14.61 2.87 21.48
CA ASP A 179 -14.91 4.16 22.11
C ASP A 179 -13.63 4.97 22.36
N ASN A 180 -13.51 6.12 21.69
CA ASN A 180 -12.33 7.00 21.79
C ASN A 180 -11.04 6.36 21.28
N GLU A 181 -11.16 5.52 20.26
CA GLU A 181 -10.05 4.84 19.61
C GLU A 181 -9.98 5.21 18.13
N VAL A 182 -8.81 4.99 17.52
CA VAL A 182 -8.64 5.15 16.07
C VAL A 182 -9.06 3.85 15.40
N THR A 183 -9.97 3.94 14.44
CA THR A 183 -10.47 2.79 13.68
C THR A 183 -9.82 2.72 12.31
N ILE A 184 -9.51 1.51 11.85
CA ILE A 184 -9.00 1.23 10.50
C ILE A 184 -10.02 0.31 9.83
N VAL A 185 -10.61 0.79 8.75
CA VAL A 185 -11.68 0.11 8.02
C VAL A 185 -11.26 -0.09 6.57
N GLN A 186 -11.38 -1.30 6.04
CA GLN A 186 -11.13 -1.60 4.63
C GLN A 186 -12.44 -1.77 3.86
N VAL A 187 -12.52 -1.28 2.63
CA VAL A 187 -13.61 -1.66 1.71
C VAL A 187 -13.18 -2.83 0.83
N ASN A 188 -14.12 -3.72 0.50
CA ASN A 188 -13.86 -4.85 -0.41
C ASN A 188 -14.16 -4.55 -1.89
N GLY A 189 -14.46 -3.30 -2.22
CA GLY A 189 -14.72 -2.84 -3.57
C GLY A 189 -15.15 -1.38 -3.61
N GLY A 190 -15.07 -0.76 -4.80
CA GLY A 190 -15.66 0.55 -5.06
C GLY A 190 -14.88 1.75 -4.54
N ASN A 191 -13.64 1.59 -4.06
CA ASN A 191 -12.76 2.69 -3.62
C ASN A 191 -13.36 3.62 -2.56
N GLY A 192 -14.32 3.10 -1.78
CA GLY A 192 -15.09 3.87 -0.80
C GLY A 192 -16.10 4.85 -1.40
N LEU A 193 -16.38 4.78 -2.70
CA LEU A 193 -17.35 5.64 -3.39
C LEU A 193 -18.57 4.86 -3.91
N ASP A 194 -18.36 3.64 -4.40
CA ASP A 194 -19.45 2.77 -4.88
C ASP A 194 -20.10 1.94 -3.76
N TYR A 195 -21.13 1.18 -4.10
CA TYR A 195 -21.77 0.25 -3.16
C TYR A 195 -20.83 -0.91 -2.82
N GLY A 196 -20.11 -0.78 -1.71
CA GLY A 196 -19.09 -1.74 -1.28
C GLY A 196 -19.17 -2.02 0.21
N GLN A 197 -19.15 -3.32 0.56
CA GLN A 197 -19.05 -3.73 1.96
C GLN A 197 -17.72 -3.29 2.54
N SER A 198 -17.73 -2.86 3.81
CA SER A 198 -16.52 -2.50 4.55
C SER A 198 -16.30 -3.43 5.73
N TYR A 199 -15.07 -3.57 6.17
CA TYR A 199 -14.69 -4.44 7.27
C TYR A 199 -13.76 -3.69 8.22
N LEU A 200 -14.05 -3.71 9.51
CA LEU A 200 -13.14 -3.24 10.54
C LEU A 200 -11.90 -4.15 10.54
N LYS A 201 -10.72 -3.55 10.41
CA LYS A 201 -9.44 -4.26 10.39
C LYS A 201 -8.76 -4.21 11.75
N ALA A 202 -8.84 -3.07 12.40
CA ALA A 202 -8.36 -2.85 13.75
C ALA A 202 -9.00 -1.60 14.36
N HIS A 203 -8.95 -1.52 15.67
CA HIS A 203 -9.14 -0.30 16.44
C HIS A 203 -7.95 -0.19 17.40
N LEU A 204 -7.43 1.03 17.58
CA LEU A 204 -6.14 1.28 18.19
C LEU A 204 -6.26 2.36 19.29
N LEU A 205 -5.70 2.05 20.45
CA LEU A 205 -5.40 2.99 21.52
C LEU A 205 -4.10 3.76 21.23
N SER A 206 -3.78 4.74 22.07
CA SER A 206 -2.48 5.42 22.05
C SER A 206 -1.33 4.40 22.11
N ASP A 207 -0.30 4.64 21.31
CA ASP A 207 0.91 3.85 21.18
C ASP A 207 0.75 2.47 20.51
N GLU A 208 -0.47 2.09 20.12
CA GLU A 208 -0.71 0.85 19.37
C GLU A 208 -0.46 1.04 17.86
N VAL A 209 -0.15 -0.09 17.20
CA VAL A 209 0.15 -0.16 15.78
C VAL A 209 -0.64 -1.28 15.11
N TYR A 210 -1.15 -1.01 13.91
CA TYR A 210 -1.67 -2.01 12.99
C TYR A 210 -0.71 -2.18 11.81
N THR A 211 -0.42 -3.42 11.44
CA THR A 211 0.45 -3.74 10.29
C THR A 211 -0.26 -4.67 9.32
N GLU A 212 -0.27 -4.30 8.04
CA GLU A 212 -0.62 -5.15 6.91
C GLU A 212 0.66 -5.56 6.20
N ASN A 213 1.07 -6.83 6.34
CA ASN A 213 2.39 -7.30 5.91
C ASN A 213 2.59 -7.31 4.39
N ASN A 214 1.52 -7.30 3.60
CA ASN A 214 1.61 -7.29 2.15
C ASN A 214 0.63 -6.27 1.56
N PHE A 215 0.93 -5.00 1.77
CA PHE A 215 0.06 -3.92 1.35
C PHE A 215 -0.07 -3.88 -0.18
N ALA A 216 -1.30 -3.84 -0.70
CA ALA A 216 -1.59 -3.79 -2.13
C ALA A 216 -0.89 -4.90 -3.00
N ASN A 217 -0.47 -6.01 -2.39
CA ASN A 217 0.32 -7.07 -3.03
C ASN A 217 1.72 -6.63 -3.51
N THR A 218 2.29 -5.59 -2.91
CA THR A 218 3.65 -5.11 -3.25
C THR A 218 4.75 -6.00 -2.69
N GLY A 219 4.45 -6.83 -1.69
CA GLY A 219 5.43 -7.52 -0.85
C GLY A 219 5.92 -6.71 0.34
N GLU A 220 5.54 -5.44 0.44
CA GLU A 220 5.98 -4.52 1.49
C GLU A 220 4.90 -4.28 2.56
N PRO A 221 5.28 -4.08 3.84
CA PRO A 221 4.33 -3.80 4.89
C PRO A 221 3.81 -2.37 4.86
N LEU A 222 2.55 -2.18 5.27
CA LEU A 222 1.98 -0.89 5.67
C LEU A 222 1.72 -0.92 7.17
N SER A 223 2.20 0.09 7.89
CA SER A 223 1.96 0.26 9.32
C SER A 223 1.26 1.57 9.64
N ILE A 224 0.26 1.51 10.51
CA ILE A 224 -0.53 2.64 10.99
C ILE A 224 -0.38 2.68 12.51
N LYS A 225 0.29 3.71 13.01
CA LYS A 225 0.55 3.90 14.45
C LYS A 225 -0.28 5.07 14.98
N VAL A 226 -0.88 4.88 16.15
CA VAL A 226 -1.48 5.97 16.91
C VAL A 226 -0.43 6.52 17.86
N ASN A 227 0.04 7.74 17.61
CA ASN A 227 1.07 8.37 18.44
C ASN A 227 0.50 8.86 19.78
N SER A 228 -0.72 9.39 19.75
CA SER A 228 -1.39 9.90 20.94
C SER A 228 -2.88 10.11 20.68
N ILE A 229 -3.67 10.05 21.75
CA ILE A 229 -5.07 10.47 21.76
C ILE A 229 -5.23 11.51 22.88
N ASP A 230 -5.60 12.73 22.51
CA ASP A 230 -5.86 13.82 23.47
C ASP A 230 -7.36 14.04 23.63
N LEU A 231 -7.89 13.57 24.76
CA LEU A 231 -9.28 13.76 25.18
C LEU A 231 -9.47 14.99 26.09
N SER A 232 -8.40 15.74 26.39
CA SER A 232 -8.44 16.90 27.29
C SER A 232 -8.80 18.21 26.57
N THR A 233 -8.75 18.18 25.24
CA THR A 233 -9.11 19.29 24.35
C THR A 233 -10.50 19.10 23.74
N GLU A 234 -11.06 20.20 23.23
CA GLU A 234 -12.36 20.22 22.58
C GLU A 234 -12.23 21.03 21.27
N PRO A 235 -12.25 20.39 20.09
CA PRO A 235 -12.47 18.95 19.88
C PRO A 235 -11.27 18.10 20.33
N ALA A 236 -11.57 16.87 20.78
CA ALA A 236 -10.52 15.86 21.01
C ALA A 236 -9.85 15.46 19.69
N THR A 237 -8.57 15.11 19.77
CA THR A 237 -7.74 14.77 18.60
C THR A 237 -6.96 13.48 18.78
N ALA A 238 -6.59 12.85 17.66
CA ALA A 238 -5.72 11.67 17.65
C ALA A 238 -4.60 11.85 16.62
N GLY A 239 -3.34 11.75 17.06
CA GLY A 239 -2.17 11.80 16.18
C GLY A 239 -1.85 10.42 15.62
N ILE A 240 -1.64 10.32 14.30
CA ILE A 240 -1.31 9.07 13.62
C ILE A 240 -0.10 9.22 12.69
N ASN A 241 0.65 8.13 12.53
CA ASN A 241 1.67 7.94 11.49
C ASN A 241 1.27 6.78 10.58
N ILE A 242 1.46 6.96 9.28
CA ILE A 242 1.28 5.96 8.23
C ILE A 242 2.65 5.75 7.59
N MET A 243 3.13 4.52 7.60
CA MET A 243 4.48 4.13 7.18
C MET A 243 4.38 2.96 6.19
N PHE A 244 5.03 3.06 5.04
CA PHE A 244 5.04 2.02 4.01
C PHE A 244 6.46 1.63 3.63
N GLY A 245 6.72 0.32 3.57
CA GLY A 245 8.05 -0.24 3.36
C GLY A 245 8.63 -0.81 4.66
N SER A 246 9.38 -1.90 4.51
CA SER A 246 10.21 -2.53 5.53
C SER A 246 11.17 -1.52 6.19
N ASP A 247 11.75 -0.63 5.39
CA ASP A 247 12.78 0.32 5.85
C ASP A 247 12.27 1.51 6.72
N LEU A 248 10.94 1.64 6.89
CA LEU A 248 10.31 2.81 7.54
C LEU A 248 9.58 2.46 8.84
N HIS A 249 9.78 1.25 9.36
CA HIS A 249 9.29 0.89 10.68
C HIS A 249 10.08 1.63 11.76
N GLU A 250 9.38 2.39 12.62
CA GLU A 250 10.00 2.99 13.81
C GLU A 250 10.58 1.88 14.70
N CYS A 251 11.89 1.94 14.95
CA CYS A 251 12.59 0.96 15.77
C CYS A 251 13.49 1.65 16.81
N ARG A 252 13.70 1.01 17.96
CA ARG A 252 14.69 1.42 18.97
C ARG A 252 15.76 0.37 19.19
N ILE A 253 15.45 -0.89 18.91
CA ILE A 253 16.33 -2.04 18.98
C ILE A 253 16.04 -2.97 17.81
N ASP A 254 17.00 -3.82 17.44
CA ASP A 254 16.86 -4.74 16.29
C ASP A 254 15.64 -5.65 16.39
N SER A 255 15.20 -6.02 17.60
CA SER A 255 13.99 -6.84 17.78
C SER A 255 12.68 -6.12 17.46
N ASP A 256 12.70 -4.80 17.29
CA ASP A 256 11.55 -4.03 16.81
C ASP A 256 11.37 -4.18 15.29
N CYS A 257 12.41 -4.67 14.60
CA CYS A 257 12.40 -4.94 13.18
C CYS A 257 12.00 -6.40 12.92
N PHE A 258 10.92 -6.57 12.17
CA PHE A 258 10.45 -7.90 11.79
C PHE A 258 11.13 -8.31 10.48
N ASP A 259 11.87 -9.41 10.53
CA ASP A 259 12.38 -10.08 9.34
C ASP A 259 11.19 -10.40 8.42
N ASP A 260 11.20 -9.84 7.22
CA ASP A 260 10.16 -10.04 6.20
C ASP A 260 10.21 -11.45 5.60
N GLY A 261 11.20 -12.25 6.00
CA GLY A 261 11.43 -13.62 5.56
C GLY A 261 12.11 -13.70 4.20
N VAL A 262 12.53 -12.55 3.65
CA VAL A 262 13.38 -12.47 2.47
C VAL A 262 14.81 -12.72 2.94
N TYR A 263 15.43 -13.77 2.44
CA TYR A 263 16.79 -14.10 2.82
C TYR A 263 17.81 -13.17 2.14
N CYS A 264 17.53 -12.74 0.90
CA CYS A 264 18.53 -12.05 0.07
C CYS A 264 18.70 -10.54 0.29
N ASN A 265 17.87 -9.90 1.12
CA ASN A 265 18.10 -8.57 1.67
C ASN A 265 18.78 -8.62 3.05
N GLY A 266 19.01 -9.82 3.62
CA GLY A 266 19.75 -9.98 4.88
C GLY A 266 18.85 -9.78 6.11
N GLU A 267 19.48 -9.69 7.28
CA GLU A 267 18.75 -9.42 8.52
C GLU A 267 18.25 -7.96 8.54
N GLU A 268 17.03 -7.78 9.04
CA GLU A 268 16.45 -6.47 9.34
C GLU A 268 16.96 -5.97 10.70
N ILE A 269 17.70 -4.87 10.69
CA ILE A 269 18.31 -4.27 11.89
C ILE A 269 17.78 -2.86 12.13
N CYS A 270 17.85 -2.40 13.36
CA CYS A 270 17.43 -1.05 13.67
C CYS A 270 18.56 -0.04 13.44
N ASP A 271 18.41 0.86 12.47
CA ASP A 271 19.23 2.05 12.36
C ASP A 271 18.55 3.25 13.02
N ILE A 272 19.00 3.59 14.22
CA ILE A 272 18.52 4.74 14.99
C ILE A 272 18.77 6.10 14.31
N ASN A 273 19.57 6.15 13.24
CA ASN A 273 19.86 7.37 12.48
C ASN A 273 18.99 7.50 11.22
N VAL A 274 18.17 6.49 10.91
CA VAL A 274 17.19 6.54 9.83
C VAL A 274 15.88 7.11 10.36
N GLY A 275 15.34 8.13 9.68
CA GLY A 275 14.11 8.80 10.10
C GLY A 275 14.23 9.62 11.40
N ILE A 276 13.08 9.97 11.98
CA ILE A 276 13.01 10.81 13.20
C ILE A 276 13.11 9.97 14.49
N LEU A 277 12.79 8.67 14.42
CA LEU A 277 12.68 7.78 15.59
C LEU A 277 13.45 6.45 15.44
N GLY A 278 14.33 6.34 14.44
CA GLY A 278 14.94 5.07 14.02
C GLY A 278 14.12 4.40 12.92
N GLY A 279 14.80 3.70 12.02
CA GLY A 279 14.18 2.96 10.92
C GLY A 279 14.79 1.57 10.85
N CYS A 280 13.96 0.56 10.61
CA CYS A 280 14.48 -0.73 10.21
C CYS A 280 15.22 -0.58 8.90
N VAL A 281 16.35 -1.26 8.76
CA VAL A 281 17.10 -1.32 7.51
C VAL A 281 17.60 -2.73 7.31
N SER A 282 17.57 -3.15 6.07
CA SER A 282 18.13 -4.42 5.68
C SER A 282 19.67 -4.37 5.68
N THR A 283 20.33 -5.42 6.19
CA THR A 283 21.80 -5.54 6.18
C THR A 283 22.37 -5.76 4.76
N GLY A 284 21.51 -6.01 3.79
CA GLY A 284 21.84 -6.29 2.40
C GLY A 284 22.16 -7.75 2.16
N ASN A 285 22.55 -8.07 0.91
CA ASN A 285 22.85 -9.43 0.48
C ASN A 285 23.78 -10.16 1.47
N PRO A 286 23.33 -11.24 2.14
CA PRO A 286 24.10 -11.92 3.18
C PRO A 286 25.26 -12.75 2.60
N CYS A 287 25.31 -12.92 1.27
CA CYS A 287 26.35 -13.71 0.62
C CYS A 287 27.66 -12.93 0.47
N GLN A 288 28.77 -13.64 0.66
CA GLN A 288 30.11 -13.11 0.39
C GLN A 288 30.26 -12.69 -1.08
N SER A 289 31.17 -11.74 -1.34
CA SER A 289 31.53 -11.32 -2.69
C SER A 289 31.83 -12.54 -3.58
N GLY A 290 31.28 -12.57 -4.78
CA GLY A 290 31.41 -13.69 -5.73
C GLY A 290 30.40 -14.83 -5.55
N ARG A 291 29.44 -14.73 -4.62
CA ARG A 291 28.35 -15.68 -4.44
C ARG A 291 26.99 -15.10 -4.83
N LYS A 292 26.12 -15.97 -5.34
CA LYS A 292 24.73 -15.67 -5.67
C LYS A 292 23.84 -16.03 -4.50
N CYS A 293 23.01 -15.08 -4.06
CA CYS A 293 21.95 -15.36 -3.11
C CYS A 293 20.74 -15.98 -3.84
N ILE A 294 20.18 -17.07 -3.30
CA ILE A 294 19.03 -17.77 -3.85
C ILE A 294 17.91 -17.83 -2.82
N GLU A 295 16.91 -16.97 -3.02
CA GLU A 295 15.77 -16.80 -2.13
C GLU A 295 15.00 -18.12 -1.87
N SER A 296 14.67 -18.86 -2.93
CA SER A 296 13.88 -20.09 -2.84
C SER A 296 14.53 -21.22 -2.03
N THR A 297 15.84 -21.14 -1.82
CA THR A 297 16.61 -22.12 -1.04
C THR A 297 17.24 -21.51 0.20
N GLN A 298 17.06 -20.20 0.41
CA GLN A 298 17.68 -19.42 1.47
C GLN A 298 19.18 -19.74 1.60
N SER A 299 19.89 -19.76 0.46
CA SER A 299 21.27 -20.22 0.41
C SER A 299 22.13 -19.41 -0.55
N CYS A 300 23.44 -19.42 -0.29
CA CYS A 300 24.43 -18.85 -1.19
C CYS A 300 25.00 -19.94 -2.08
N ALA A 301 24.89 -19.76 -3.39
CA ALA A 301 25.51 -20.62 -4.39
C ALA A 301 26.73 -19.94 -5.02
N THR A 302 27.62 -20.74 -5.60
CA THR A 302 28.66 -20.25 -6.52
C THR A 302 28.00 -19.52 -7.69
N CYS A 303 28.48 -18.32 -7.99
CA CYS A 303 28.03 -17.58 -9.15
C CYS A 303 28.92 -17.95 -10.34
N ASP A 304 28.45 -18.84 -11.21
CA ASP A 304 29.21 -19.44 -12.32
C ASP A 304 28.70 -18.99 -13.72
N GLU A 305 27.88 -17.95 -13.77
CA GLU A 305 27.29 -17.40 -15.00
C GLU A 305 27.80 -15.99 -15.28
N VAL A 306 28.50 -15.83 -16.42
CA VAL A 306 28.94 -14.53 -16.94
C VAL A 306 28.05 -14.11 -18.10
N LYS A 307 27.55 -12.89 -18.06
CA LYS A 307 26.79 -12.28 -19.13
C LYS A 307 27.60 -11.14 -19.75
N ILE A 308 27.74 -11.16 -21.07
CA ILE A 308 28.37 -10.10 -21.84
C ILE A 308 27.29 -9.42 -22.66
N GLN A 309 27.27 -8.10 -22.63
CA GLN A 309 26.42 -7.26 -23.45
C GLN A 309 27.33 -6.30 -24.22
N LEU A 310 27.07 -6.17 -25.52
CA LEU A 310 27.87 -5.36 -26.42
C LEU A 310 26.94 -4.59 -27.35
N THR A 311 26.98 -3.27 -27.28
CA THR A 311 26.49 -2.38 -28.32
C THR A 311 27.68 -1.97 -29.16
N THR A 312 27.67 -2.29 -30.44
CA THR A 312 28.76 -1.88 -31.34
C THR A 312 28.59 -0.42 -31.75
N ASP A 313 29.66 0.17 -32.26
CA ASP A 313 29.62 1.42 -33.02
C ASP A 313 29.26 1.16 -34.51
N ASN A 314 29.54 2.12 -35.40
CA ASN A 314 29.28 1.93 -36.84
C ASN A 314 30.27 0.98 -37.52
N TYR A 315 31.35 0.55 -36.85
CA TYR A 315 32.40 -0.32 -37.38
C TYR A 315 32.48 -1.70 -36.72
N ALA A 316 31.34 -2.21 -36.22
CA ALA A 316 31.15 -3.52 -35.56
C ALA A 316 32.05 -4.71 -35.98
N GLY A 317 32.41 -4.83 -37.26
CA GLY A 317 33.25 -5.92 -37.77
C GLY A 317 34.70 -5.88 -37.26
N GLU A 318 35.11 -4.80 -36.61
CA GLU A 318 36.43 -4.70 -36.00
C GLU A 318 36.49 -5.09 -34.52
N THR A 319 35.33 -5.09 -33.85
CA THR A 319 35.23 -5.42 -32.43
C THR A 319 35.30 -6.93 -32.23
N SER A 320 36.08 -7.36 -31.25
CA SER A 320 36.08 -8.74 -30.77
C SER A 320 36.37 -8.78 -29.28
N TRP A 321 36.07 -9.89 -28.62
CA TRP A 321 36.40 -10.07 -27.21
C TRP A 321 36.76 -11.53 -26.91
N ASP A 322 37.53 -11.74 -25.85
CA ASP A 322 37.76 -13.06 -25.26
C ASP A 322 37.71 -13.05 -23.73
N ILE A 323 37.42 -14.21 -23.15
CA ILE A 323 37.60 -14.52 -21.75
C ILE A 323 38.66 -15.61 -21.65
N LYS A 324 39.71 -15.34 -20.89
CA LYS A 324 40.77 -16.30 -20.58
C LYS A 324 40.76 -16.68 -19.10
N ASP A 325 41.13 -17.92 -18.79
CA ASP A 325 41.43 -18.34 -17.42
C ASP A 325 42.84 -17.88 -16.98
N SER A 326 43.23 -18.23 -15.75
CA SER A 326 44.54 -17.89 -15.18
C SER A 326 45.73 -18.52 -15.92
N ASP A 327 45.51 -19.61 -16.66
CA ASP A 327 46.54 -20.27 -17.47
C ASP A 327 46.65 -19.65 -18.88
N GLY A 328 45.82 -18.64 -19.18
CA GLY A 328 45.78 -17.95 -20.46
C GLY A 328 45.01 -18.70 -21.55
N ILE A 329 44.25 -19.75 -21.19
CA ILE A 329 43.43 -20.50 -22.12
C ILE A 329 42.16 -19.71 -22.41
N ILE A 330 41.83 -19.56 -23.69
CA ILE A 330 40.57 -18.94 -24.12
C ILE A 330 39.42 -19.88 -23.80
N ILE A 331 38.58 -19.48 -22.86
CA ILE A 331 37.36 -20.19 -22.48
C ILE A 331 36.21 -19.82 -23.41
N ARG A 332 36.17 -18.54 -23.81
CA ARG A 332 35.15 -18.02 -24.73
C ARG A 332 35.67 -16.83 -25.51
N SER A 333 35.11 -16.62 -26.70
CA SER A 333 35.41 -15.46 -27.54
C SER A 333 34.26 -15.11 -28.46
N GLY A 334 34.08 -13.83 -28.74
CA GLY A 334 33.13 -13.29 -29.72
C GLY A 334 33.81 -12.41 -30.77
N SER A 335 33.38 -12.50 -32.02
CA SER A 335 33.91 -11.69 -33.13
C SER A 335 32.93 -11.66 -34.30
N GLY A 336 33.19 -10.79 -35.29
CA GLY A 336 32.41 -10.75 -36.53
C GLY A 336 31.01 -10.16 -36.34
N PHE A 337 30.87 -9.18 -35.44
CA PHE A 337 29.59 -8.58 -35.12
C PHE A 337 29.04 -7.74 -36.28
N SER A 338 27.72 -7.73 -36.41
CA SER A 338 26.99 -6.73 -37.20
C SER A 338 26.72 -5.50 -36.36
N ILE A 339 26.45 -4.36 -36.98
CA ILE A 339 26.06 -3.14 -36.26
C ILE A 339 24.82 -3.43 -35.38
N GLY A 340 24.89 -3.11 -34.09
CA GLY A 340 23.77 -3.20 -33.16
C GLY A 340 24.12 -3.79 -31.80
N TYR A 341 23.08 -4.27 -31.11
CA TYR A 341 23.19 -4.87 -29.78
C TYR A 341 23.34 -6.39 -29.86
N HIS A 342 24.29 -6.92 -29.09
CA HIS A 342 24.62 -8.33 -28.96
C HIS A 342 24.74 -8.70 -27.49
N TRP A 343 24.51 -9.97 -27.18
CA TRP A 343 24.73 -10.49 -25.85
C TRP A 343 25.06 -11.99 -25.90
N GLU A 344 25.79 -12.44 -24.88
CA GLU A 344 26.06 -13.86 -24.66
C GLU A 344 26.00 -14.17 -23.16
N ILE A 345 25.49 -15.36 -22.82
CA ILE A 345 25.53 -15.93 -21.47
C ILE A 345 26.44 -17.15 -21.50
N ILE A 346 27.39 -17.19 -20.57
CA ILE A 346 28.36 -18.26 -20.41
C ILE A 346 28.11 -18.89 -19.03
N PRO A 347 27.35 -19.99 -18.96
CA PRO A 347 27.03 -20.65 -17.70
C PRO A 347 28.08 -21.72 -17.33
N ASN A 348 28.11 -22.09 -16.04
CA ASN A 348 28.93 -23.18 -15.49
C ASN A 348 30.45 -22.97 -15.65
N LEU A 349 30.93 -21.75 -15.50
CA LEU A 349 32.36 -21.48 -15.38
C LEU A 349 32.87 -21.98 -14.01
N GLU A 350 34.00 -22.69 -14.01
CA GLU A 350 34.62 -23.18 -12.76
C GLU A 350 35.13 -22.04 -11.89
N GLU A 351 35.27 -22.27 -10.59
CA GLU A 351 35.88 -21.29 -9.68
C GLU A 351 37.31 -20.96 -10.12
N GLY A 352 37.63 -19.67 -10.18
CA GLY A 352 38.92 -19.22 -10.68
C GLY A 352 38.96 -17.74 -11.05
N VAL A 353 40.14 -17.31 -11.47
CA VAL A 353 40.40 -15.95 -11.94
C VAL A 353 40.33 -15.94 -13.46
N TYR A 354 39.56 -15.00 -13.99
CA TYR A 354 39.34 -14.84 -15.42
C TYR A 354 39.67 -13.42 -15.86
N THR A 355 40.13 -13.28 -17.09
CA THR A 355 40.36 -11.98 -17.72
C THR A 355 39.43 -11.83 -18.91
N PHE A 356 38.53 -10.86 -18.85
CA PHE A 356 37.80 -10.39 -20.03
C PHE A 356 38.69 -9.39 -20.77
N THR A 357 38.82 -9.54 -22.08
CA THR A 357 39.47 -8.56 -22.96
C THR A 357 38.59 -8.25 -24.13
N ILE A 358 38.37 -6.95 -24.38
CA ILE A 358 37.76 -6.45 -25.60
C ILE A 358 38.84 -5.83 -26.49
N TYR A 359 38.69 -5.98 -27.80
CA TYR A 359 39.63 -5.58 -28.84
C TYR A 359 38.94 -4.73 -29.90
N ASP A 360 39.68 -3.76 -30.40
CA ASP A 360 39.30 -2.88 -31.50
C ASP A 360 40.49 -2.75 -32.47
N ARG A 361 40.25 -3.00 -33.76
CA ARG A 361 41.33 -3.22 -34.71
C ARG A 361 42.02 -1.90 -35.08
N TYR A 362 41.26 -0.83 -35.25
CA TYR A 362 41.76 0.47 -35.66
C TYR A 362 42.17 1.37 -34.49
N GLY A 363 41.75 1.03 -33.26
CA GLY A 363 42.25 1.58 -32.01
C GLY A 363 41.55 2.86 -31.58
N ASP A 364 40.40 3.17 -32.16
CA ASP A 364 39.51 4.25 -31.77
C ASP A 364 38.46 3.81 -30.73
N GLY A 365 38.37 2.50 -30.48
CA GLY A 365 37.42 1.92 -29.54
C GLY A 365 36.00 1.98 -30.07
N ILE A 366 35.03 1.62 -29.25
CA ILE A 366 33.61 1.54 -29.67
C ILE A 366 32.80 2.79 -29.29
N CYS A 367 33.44 3.86 -28.77
CA CYS A 367 32.79 5.13 -28.44
C CYS A 367 33.77 6.32 -28.58
N CYS A 368 33.39 7.52 -29.04
CA CYS A 368 32.06 7.99 -29.44
C CYS A 368 32.05 8.84 -30.72
N GLY A 369 33.18 8.87 -31.45
CA GLY A 369 33.30 9.63 -32.70
C GLY A 369 32.56 8.98 -33.86
N GLU A 370 32.61 7.65 -33.92
CA GLU A 370 32.11 6.84 -35.04
C GLU A 370 30.87 6.00 -34.65
N GLY A 371 30.24 6.28 -33.50
CA GLY A 371 29.06 5.55 -33.00
C GLY A 371 29.06 5.47 -31.48
N ALA A 372 27.89 5.29 -30.88
CA ALA A 372 27.72 5.20 -29.42
C ALA A 372 27.66 3.72 -28.99
N GLY A 373 28.77 3.00 -29.16
CA GLY A 373 28.93 1.65 -28.66
C GLY A 373 29.34 1.61 -27.19
N SER A 374 29.11 0.46 -26.57
CA SER A 374 29.46 0.18 -25.17
C SER A 374 29.48 -1.32 -24.93
N TYR A 375 30.18 -1.75 -23.89
CA TYR A 375 30.09 -3.12 -23.40
C TYR A 375 29.86 -3.16 -21.89
N GLU A 376 29.23 -4.23 -21.44
CA GLU A 376 29.06 -4.56 -20.02
C GLU A 376 29.28 -6.07 -19.84
N VAL A 377 30.10 -6.44 -18.87
CA VAL A 377 30.28 -7.81 -18.40
C VAL A 377 29.73 -7.87 -16.99
N SER A 378 28.77 -8.75 -16.76
CA SER A 378 28.16 -8.96 -15.45
C SER A 378 28.29 -10.40 -14.97
N LEU A 379 28.53 -10.55 -13.67
CA LEU A 379 28.59 -11.81 -12.94
C LEU A 379 27.38 -11.85 -12.00
N CYS A 380 26.39 -12.68 -12.31
CA CYS A 380 25.09 -12.72 -11.63
C CYS A 380 24.38 -11.36 -11.49
N GLY A 381 24.46 -10.53 -12.53
CA GLY A 381 23.81 -9.20 -12.56
C GLY A 381 24.61 -8.07 -11.90
N ASN A 382 25.74 -8.38 -11.24
CA ASN A 382 26.70 -7.37 -10.80
C ASN A 382 27.69 -7.06 -11.92
N THR A 383 27.81 -5.79 -12.30
CA THR A 383 28.77 -5.36 -13.32
C THR A 383 30.20 -5.55 -12.81
N VAL A 384 30.99 -6.37 -13.52
CA VAL A 384 32.41 -6.61 -13.23
C VAL A 384 33.33 -5.85 -14.19
N ALA A 385 32.86 -5.53 -15.39
CA ALA A 385 33.55 -4.67 -16.34
C ALA A 385 32.52 -3.90 -17.18
N GLN A 386 32.82 -2.65 -17.51
CA GLN A 386 32.02 -1.87 -18.44
C GLN A 386 32.88 -0.80 -19.09
N GLY A 387 32.58 -0.46 -20.34
CA GLY A 387 33.37 0.53 -21.05
C GLY A 387 32.90 0.78 -22.47
N GLY A 388 33.75 1.47 -23.21
CA GLY A 388 33.50 1.81 -24.61
C GLY A 388 34.59 2.69 -25.21
N THR A 389 35.27 3.49 -24.38
CA THR A 389 36.42 4.30 -24.79
C THR A 389 37.73 3.60 -24.42
N PHE A 390 38.33 2.94 -25.39
CA PHE A 390 39.63 2.29 -25.25
C PHE A 390 40.41 2.41 -26.58
N GLY A 391 41.71 2.09 -26.55
CA GLY A 391 42.53 2.06 -27.76
C GLY A 391 42.32 0.75 -28.53
N HIS A 392 43.40 0.01 -28.79
CA HIS A 392 43.29 -1.30 -29.44
C HIS A 392 42.70 -2.42 -28.57
N SER A 393 42.73 -2.27 -27.24
CA SER A 393 42.15 -3.25 -26.32
C SER A 393 41.99 -2.69 -24.92
N GLU A 394 41.11 -3.30 -24.15
CA GLU A 394 40.95 -3.11 -22.71
C GLU A 394 40.72 -4.48 -22.06
N SER A 395 41.32 -4.70 -20.89
CA SER A 395 41.19 -5.95 -20.13
C SER A 395 40.78 -5.67 -18.70
N THR A 396 39.89 -6.50 -18.16
CA THR A 396 39.49 -6.49 -16.75
C THR A 396 39.53 -7.90 -16.20
N GLU A 397 40.18 -8.06 -15.05
CA GLU A 397 40.21 -9.32 -14.30
C GLU A 397 38.97 -9.40 -13.38
N PHE A 398 38.34 -10.57 -13.34
CA PHE A 398 37.25 -10.87 -12.43
C PHE A 398 37.38 -12.29 -11.88
N THR A 399 36.82 -12.55 -10.71
CA THR A 399 36.93 -13.85 -10.02
C THR A 399 35.56 -14.49 -9.89
N ILE A 400 35.50 -15.80 -10.16
CA ILE A 400 34.34 -16.66 -9.93
C ILE A 400 34.61 -17.50 -8.68
N GLY A 401 33.71 -17.44 -7.70
CA GLY A 401 33.90 -18.06 -6.38
C GLY A 401 34.50 -17.12 -5.34
N SER A 402 34.65 -17.60 -4.11
CA SER A 402 35.23 -16.83 -2.99
C SER A 402 36.77 -16.91 -2.99
N SER A 403 37.45 -15.76 -2.94
CA SER A 403 38.90 -15.64 -2.74
C SER A 403 39.34 -16.02 -1.33
#